data_AF-N6YR06-F1
#
_entry.id   AF-N6YR06-F1
#
_cell.length_a   1.000
_cell.length_b   1.000
_cell.length_c   1.000
_cell.angle_alpha   90.00
_cell.angle_beta   90.00
_cell.angle_gamma   90.00
#
_symmetry.space_group_name_H-M   'P 1'
#
loop_
_entity.id
_entity.type
_entity.pdbx_description
1 polymer ?
#
loop_
_entity_poly.entity_id
_entity_poly.type
_entity_poly.pdbx_seq_one_letter_code
_entity_poly.pdbx_strand_id
1 'polypeptide(L)'
;MPGHPGLGAWGAPQPGRAGLWTALVQRSSRRVRALAGRYLWVRLSLYGNGRDSPEIAALRVHGPRFSYRDHYLPRLYRETEFGPAADAPLSPLAPQSTPADFLERFLGNVEGWLTVLEDRVAAAHLASDPDVAAEPSLDWLGGWIGVAFDAALPAPRRRDWLRRAADLARFHGTRR
;
A
#
# COMPACT_ATOMS: atom_id res chain seq x y z
N MET A 1 6.90 -3.51 -0.12
CA MET A 1 5.62 -4.22 0.05
C MET A 1 5.77 -5.16 1.23
N PRO A 2 4.83 -5.19 2.18
CA PRO A 2 4.79 -6.24 3.19
C PRO A 2 4.81 -7.60 2.48
N GLY A 3 5.77 -8.47 2.82
CA GLY A 3 5.92 -9.80 2.21
C GLY A 3 6.71 -9.89 0.89
N HIS A 4 7.25 -8.79 0.36
CA HIS A 4 8.10 -8.86 -0.85
C HIS A 4 9.53 -9.29 -0.48
N PRO A 5 10.14 -10.27 -1.20
CA PRO A 5 11.42 -10.89 -0.81
C PRO A 5 12.62 -9.92 -0.89
N GLY A 6 12.49 -8.85 -1.69
CA GLY A 6 13.55 -7.85 -1.91
C GLY A 6 13.76 -7.63 -3.41
N LEU A 7 14.44 -6.56 -3.81
CA LEU A 7 14.78 -6.27 -5.21
C LEU A 7 16.19 -6.73 -5.60
N GLY A 8 16.95 -7.29 -4.65
CA GLY A 8 18.30 -7.80 -4.90
C GLY A 8 18.28 -9.19 -5.53
N ALA A 9 19.24 -9.47 -6.41
CA ALA A 9 19.45 -10.78 -7.03
C ALA A 9 20.08 -11.82 -6.08
N TRP A 10 19.75 -11.76 -4.78
CA TRP A 10 20.45 -12.48 -3.71
C TRP A 10 19.71 -13.75 -3.22
N GLY A 11 18.66 -14.16 -3.93
CA GLY A 11 17.86 -15.34 -3.58
C GLY A 11 16.95 -15.12 -2.36
N ALA A 12 16.70 -16.18 -1.60
CA ALA A 12 15.86 -16.11 -0.40
C ALA A 12 16.52 -15.26 0.71
N PRO A 13 15.75 -14.53 1.54
CA PRO A 13 16.29 -13.77 2.66
C PRO A 13 17.13 -14.64 3.61
N GLN A 14 18.32 -14.17 3.96
CA GLN A 14 19.25 -14.79 4.91
C GLN A 14 19.34 -13.90 6.17
N PRO A 15 18.91 -14.40 7.35
CA PRO A 15 18.97 -13.64 8.60
C PRO A 15 20.36 -13.07 8.86
N GLY A 16 20.43 -11.76 9.13
CA GLY A 16 21.69 -11.07 9.43
C GLY A 16 22.62 -10.85 8.23
N ARG A 17 22.25 -11.26 7.00
CA ARG A 17 23.12 -11.16 5.82
C ARG A 17 22.48 -10.48 4.61
N ALA A 18 21.30 -10.93 4.19
CA ALA A 18 20.65 -10.43 2.96
C ALA A 18 19.13 -10.46 3.10
N GLY A 19 18.44 -9.40 2.68
CA GLY A 19 16.99 -9.38 2.68
C GLY A 19 16.39 -7.99 2.53
N LEU A 20 15.11 -7.89 2.86
CA LEU A 20 14.40 -6.63 2.98
C LEU A 20 14.36 -6.18 4.43
N TRP A 21 14.92 -5.01 4.72
CA TRP A 21 14.76 -4.34 6.01
C TRP A 21 13.72 -3.24 5.90
N THR A 22 12.85 -3.16 6.89
CA THR A 22 11.86 -2.09 7.01
C THR A 22 12.04 -1.42 8.36
N ALA A 23 11.96 -0.09 8.36
CA ALA A 23 12.08 0.71 9.56
C ALA A 23 11.12 1.89 9.49
N LEU A 24 10.58 2.29 10.64
CA LEU A 24 9.78 3.50 10.74
C LEU A 24 10.71 4.73 10.75
N VAL A 25 10.57 5.60 9.75
CA VAL A 25 11.27 6.88 9.70
C VAL A 25 10.56 7.86 10.63
N GLN A 26 11.22 8.31 11.69
CA GLN A 26 10.65 9.21 12.71
C GLN A 26 11.75 9.99 13.44
N ARG A 27 11.38 11.09 14.10
CA ARG A 27 12.27 11.88 14.97
C ARG A 27 12.36 11.23 16.36
N SER A 28 13.00 10.08 16.46
CA SER A 28 12.96 9.22 17.66
C SER A 28 13.54 9.86 18.94
N SER A 29 14.38 10.89 18.82
CA SER A 29 15.03 11.59 19.94
C SER A 29 14.34 12.91 20.32
N ARG A 30 13.23 13.27 19.66
CA ARG A 30 12.55 14.56 19.81
C ARG A 30 11.17 14.38 20.42
N ARG A 31 10.64 15.46 21.01
CA ARG A 31 9.31 15.48 21.64
C ARG A 31 8.21 15.12 20.65
N VAL A 32 8.19 15.79 19.49
CA VAL A 32 7.31 15.45 18.37
C VAL A 32 8.05 14.52 17.42
N ARG A 33 7.52 13.31 17.23
CA ARG A 33 8.16 12.24 16.46
C ARG A 33 7.85 12.32 14.96
N ALA A 34 6.76 13.00 14.59
CA ALA A 34 6.38 13.21 13.20
C ALA A 34 7.50 13.92 12.42
N LEU A 35 7.77 13.43 11.21
CA LEU A 35 8.67 14.08 10.25
C LEU A 35 7.84 14.97 9.33
N ALA A 36 8.26 16.23 9.21
CA ALA A 36 7.68 17.20 8.29
C ALA A 36 8.80 17.92 7.54
N GLY A 37 8.58 18.22 6.26
CA GLY A 37 9.53 18.94 5.44
C GLY A 37 9.47 18.54 3.97
N ARG A 38 10.08 19.37 3.12
CA ARG A 38 10.15 19.13 1.66
C ARG A 38 11.23 18.11 1.27
N TYR A 39 12.27 17.98 2.09
CA TYR A 39 13.44 17.18 1.77
C TYR A 39 13.67 16.12 2.84
N LEU A 40 14.01 14.91 2.39
CA LEU A 40 14.49 13.83 3.25
C LEU A 40 15.95 13.56 2.92
N TRP A 41 16.84 13.90 3.84
CA TRP A 41 18.26 13.57 3.75
C TRP A 41 18.49 12.20 4.37
N VAL A 42 19.04 11.28 3.59
CA VAL A 42 19.36 9.92 4.05
C VAL A 42 20.87 9.76 4.10
N ARG A 43 21.40 9.44 5.27
CA ARG A 43 22.80 9.06 5.47
C ARG A 43 22.86 7.58 5.83
N LEU A 44 23.61 6.81 5.06
CA LEU A 44 23.79 5.38 5.25
C LEU A 44 25.25 5.13 5.65
N SER A 45 25.44 4.33 6.70
CA SER A 45 26.76 3.88 7.14
C SER A 45 26.79 2.37 7.00
N LEU A 46 27.68 1.90 6.12
CA LEU A 46 27.79 0.49 5.76
C LEU A 46 29.08 -0.07 6.36
N TYR A 47 28.96 -1.17 7.11
CA TYR A 47 30.08 -1.81 7.80
C TYR A 47 30.29 -3.22 7.24
N GLY A 48 31.44 -3.47 6.64
CA GLY A 48 31.85 -4.81 6.21
C GLY A 48 32.56 -5.57 7.32
N ASN A 49 32.58 -6.90 7.20
CA ASN A 49 33.29 -7.80 8.12
C ASN A 49 34.71 -8.16 7.63
N GLY A 50 35.20 -7.51 6.56
CA GLY A 50 36.49 -7.78 5.91
C GLY A 50 36.48 -8.94 4.91
N ARG A 51 35.40 -9.73 4.83
CA ARG A 51 35.21 -10.83 3.86
C ARG A 51 34.10 -10.54 2.86
N ASP A 52 33.05 -9.90 3.33
CA ASP A 52 31.89 -9.48 2.56
C ASP A 52 31.72 -7.96 2.65
N SER A 53 31.45 -7.33 1.51
CA SER A 53 31.13 -5.90 1.43
C SER A 53 29.61 -5.70 1.48
N PRO A 54 29.09 -4.81 2.34
CA PRO A 54 27.67 -4.49 2.40
C PRO A 54 27.21 -3.74 1.14
N GLU A 55 26.09 -4.19 0.55
CA GLU A 55 25.51 -3.60 -0.66
C GLU A 55 24.05 -3.20 -0.44
N ILE A 56 23.61 -2.14 -1.13
CA ILE A 56 22.21 -1.71 -1.15
C ILE A 56 21.70 -1.81 -2.57
N ALA A 57 20.79 -2.76 -2.81
CA ALA A 57 20.15 -2.91 -4.13
C ALA A 57 19.15 -1.78 -4.41
N ALA A 58 18.36 -1.39 -3.41
CA ALA A 58 17.37 -0.33 -3.52
C ALA A 58 17.01 0.24 -2.15
N LEU A 59 16.76 1.55 -2.11
CA LEU A 59 16.13 2.22 -0.99
C LEU A 59 14.79 2.78 -1.43
N ARG A 60 13.74 2.49 -0.68
CA ARG A 60 12.41 3.05 -0.91
C ARG A 60 11.87 3.67 0.36
N VAL A 61 11.40 4.90 0.24
CA VAL A 61 10.71 5.61 1.32
C VAL A 61 9.27 5.81 0.89
N HIS A 62 8.34 5.45 1.77
CA HIS A 62 6.92 5.66 1.58
C HIS A 62 6.48 6.82 2.49
N GLY A 63 5.92 7.87 1.90
CA GLY A 63 5.38 9.01 2.63
C GLY A 63 4.92 10.14 1.70
N PRO A 64 4.28 11.19 2.24
CA PRO A 64 3.75 11.26 3.61
C PRO A 64 2.63 10.24 3.82
N ARG A 65 2.52 9.70 5.04
CA ARG A 65 1.42 8.79 5.39
C ARG A 65 0.11 9.58 5.43
N PHE A 66 -0.98 8.97 4.98
CA PHE A 66 -2.32 9.51 5.17
C PHE A 66 -2.73 9.38 6.65
N SER A 67 -2.86 10.48 7.37
CA SER A 67 -3.19 10.46 8.81
C SER A 67 -4.71 10.55 9.03
N TYR A 68 -5.32 9.49 9.57
CA TYR A 68 -6.75 9.54 9.95
C TYR A 68 -7.02 10.62 11.01
N ARG A 69 -6.08 10.84 11.93
CA ARG A 69 -6.17 11.91 12.93
C ARG A 69 -6.27 13.28 12.27
N ASP A 70 -5.41 13.55 11.28
CA ASP A 70 -5.36 14.87 10.65
C ASP A 70 -6.53 15.07 9.67
N HIS A 71 -6.99 14.00 9.00
CA HIS A 71 -8.07 14.09 8.00
C HIS A 71 -9.48 14.04 8.59
N TYR A 72 -9.70 13.26 9.64
CA TYR A 72 -11.05 12.96 10.13
C TYR A 72 -11.34 13.43 11.55
N LEU A 73 -10.31 13.61 12.39
CA LEU A 73 -10.52 14.04 13.77
C LEU A 73 -10.46 15.57 13.92
N PRO A 74 -11.22 16.14 14.88
CA PRO A 74 -11.13 17.55 15.23
C PRO A 74 -9.72 17.99 15.59
N ARG A 75 -9.44 19.29 15.41
CA ARG A 75 -8.13 19.89 15.69
C ARG A 75 -7.61 19.64 17.11
N LEU A 76 -8.50 19.42 18.09
CA LEU A 76 -8.15 19.08 19.48
C LEU A 76 -7.25 17.83 19.59
N TYR A 77 -7.36 16.90 18.64
CA TYR A 77 -6.58 15.66 18.64
C TYR A 77 -5.24 15.77 17.91
N ARG A 78 -4.98 16.90 17.23
CA ARG A 78 -3.75 17.11 16.47
C ARG A 78 -2.61 17.51 17.40
N GLU A 79 -1.41 17.56 16.83
CA GLU A 79 -0.23 18.01 17.56
C GLU A 79 -0.42 19.42 18.12
N THR A 80 0.00 19.62 19.37
CA THR A 80 -0.08 20.90 20.09
C THR A 80 1.30 21.48 20.39
N GLU A 81 2.34 20.65 20.33
CA GLU A 81 3.74 21.07 20.53
C GLU A 81 4.34 21.55 19.20
N PHE A 82 4.89 22.76 19.19
CA PHE A 82 5.49 23.36 17.99
C PHE A 82 6.82 24.06 18.30
N GLY A 83 7.62 24.28 17.25
CA GLY A 83 8.88 25.03 17.35
C GLY A 83 9.86 24.40 18.37
N PRO A 84 10.50 25.20 19.24
CA PRO A 84 11.49 24.69 20.19
C PRO A 84 10.97 23.59 21.12
N ALA A 85 9.69 23.62 21.50
CA ALA A 85 9.08 22.60 22.35
C ALA A 85 8.95 21.26 21.63
N ALA A 86 8.56 21.28 20.35
CA ALA A 86 8.52 20.09 19.51
C ALA A 86 9.90 19.48 19.27
N ASP A 87 10.92 20.34 19.22
CA ASP A 87 12.32 19.96 18.99
C ASP A 87 13.06 19.60 20.28
N ALA A 88 12.42 19.73 21.44
CA ALA A 88 13.04 19.38 22.71
C ALA A 88 13.50 17.91 22.71
N PRO A 89 14.69 17.60 23.25
CA PRO A 89 15.15 16.23 23.39
C PRO A 89 14.22 15.48 24.36
N LEU A 90 14.05 14.18 24.13
CA LEU A 90 13.31 13.33 25.08
C LEU A 90 14.02 13.31 26.44
N SER A 91 13.24 13.53 27.49
CA SER A 91 13.69 13.34 28.87
C SER A 91 13.23 11.98 29.39
N PRO A 92 14.09 11.22 30.10
CA PRO A 92 13.70 9.96 30.72
C PRO A 92 12.64 10.15 31.82
N LEU A 93 12.47 11.37 32.34
CA LEU A 93 11.50 11.72 33.38
C LEU A 93 10.15 12.21 32.81
N ALA A 94 10.02 12.34 31.49
CA ALA A 94 8.82 12.82 30.81
C ALA A 94 8.19 11.71 29.95
N PRO A 95 6.89 11.83 29.60
CA PRO A 95 6.26 10.92 28.65
C PRO A 95 7.07 10.87 27.34
N GLN A 96 7.26 9.69 26.75
CA GLN A 96 8.13 9.54 25.58
C GLN A 96 7.44 9.93 24.24
N SER A 97 6.16 10.30 24.26
CA SER A 97 5.38 10.74 23.11
C SER A 97 4.38 11.82 23.51
N THR A 98 3.98 12.66 22.55
CA THR A 98 2.80 13.51 22.72
C THR A 98 1.52 12.65 22.65
N PRO A 99 0.38 13.14 23.19
CA PRO A 99 -0.91 12.48 23.01
C PRO A 99 -1.27 12.30 21.52
N ALA A 100 -0.95 13.30 20.69
CA ALA A 100 -1.17 13.26 19.25
C ALA A 100 -0.34 12.19 18.56
N ASP A 101 0.95 12.04 18.90
CA ASP A 101 1.82 10.98 18.39
C ASP A 101 1.34 9.58 18.78
N PHE A 102 0.88 9.42 20.02
CA PHE A 102 0.32 8.15 20.48
C PHE A 102 -0.95 7.79 19.70
N LEU A 103 -1.89 8.74 19.59
CA LEU A 103 -3.15 8.54 18.88
C LEU A 103 -2.93 8.21 17.41
N GLU A 104 -2.00 8.91 16.73
CA GLU A 104 -1.63 8.63 15.34
C GLU A 104 -1.19 7.17 15.17
N ARG A 105 -0.32 6.67 16.06
CA ARG A 105 0.16 5.28 16.00
C ARG A 105 -0.91 4.27 16.35
N PHE A 106 -1.79 4.60 17.29
CA PHE A 106 -2.92 3.76 17.68
C PHE A 106 -3.90 3.57 16.51
N LEU A 107 -4.34 4.68 15.90
CA LEU A 107 -5.20 4.67 14.71
C LEU A 107 -4.53 3.98 13.53
N GLY A 108 -3.21 4.15 13.42
CA GLY A 108 -2.41 3.56 12.36
C GLY A 108 -2.47 2.04 12.26
N ASN A 109 -2.83 1.32 13.34
CA ASN A 109 -3.05 -0.13 13.30
C ASN A 109 -4.29 -0.50 12.47
N VAL A 110 -5.36 0.26 12.63
CA VAL A 110 -6.64 0.02 11.94
C VAL A 110 -6.57 0.54 10.51
N GLU A 111 -6.02 1.76 10.35
CA GLU A 111 -5.75 2.36 9.03
C GLU A 111 -4.94 1.42 8.15
N GLY A 112 -3.90 0.77 8.68
CA GLY A 112 -3.04 -0.11 7.89
C GLY A 112 -3.79 -1.26 7.18
N TRP A 113 -4.87 -1.77 7.79
CA TRP A 113 -5.72 -2.77 7.15
C TRP A 113 -6.83 -2.13 6.29
N LEU A 114 -7.45 -1.05 6.78
CA LEU A 114 -8.52 -0.35 6.06
C LEU A 114 -8.04 0.23 4.74
N THR A 115 -6.86 0.85 4.67
CA THR A 115 -6.33 1.39 3.41
C THR A 115 -6.16 0.31 2.34
N VAL A 116 -5.70 -0.88 2.72
CA VAL A 116 -5.59 -2.01 1.77
C VAL A 116 -6.98 -2.46 1.29
N LEU A 117 -7.97 -2.45 2.17
CA LEU A 117 -9.34 -2.78 1.81
C LEU A 117 -9.95 -1.70 0.90
N GLU A 118 -9.77 -0.43 1.24
CA GLU A 118 -10.23 0.73 0.46
C GLU A 118 -9.64 0.71 -0.95
N ASP A 119 -8.34 0.43 -1.10
CA ASP A 119 -7.69 0.27 -2.41
C ASP A 119 -8.34 -0.85 -3.23
N ARG A 120 -8.66 -1.98 -2.59
CA ARG A 120 -9.34 -3.11 -3.26
C ARG A 120 -10.77 -2.75 -3.66
N VAL A 121 -11.50 -2.02 -2.82
CA VAL A 121 -12.86 -1.57 -3.13
C VAL A 121 -12.83 -0.54 -4.27
N ALA A 122 -11.90 0.42 -4.24
CA ALA A 122 -11.71 1.39 -5.33
C ALA A 122 -11.40 0.69 -6.67
N ALA A 123 -10.62 -0.39 -6.62
CA ALA A 123 -10.30 -1.23 -7.76
C ALA A 123 -11.39 -2.26 -8.14
N ALA A 124 -12.52 -2.34 -7.40
CA ALA A 124 -13.52 -3.38 -7.60
C ALA A 124 -14.16 -3.39 -8.99
N HIS A 125 -14.20 -2.23 -9.66
CA HIS A 125 -14.68 -2.13 -11.04
C HIS A 125 -13.91 -3.04 -12.02
N LEU A 126 -12.63 -3.35 -11.74
CA LEU A 126 -11.83 -4.28 -12.54
C LEU A 126 -12.37 -5.71 -12.52
N ALA A 127 -13.14 -6.09 -11.50
CA ALA A 127 -13.81 -7.39 -11.46
C ALA A 127 -14.94 -7.51 -12.49
N SER A 128 -15.45 -6.37 -12.99
CA SER A 128 -16.49 -6.32 -14.04
C SER A 128 -15.90 -6.16 -15.44
N ASP A 129 -14.59 -5.95 -15.57
CA ASP A 129 -13.91 -5.83 -16.86
C ASP A 129 -13.53 -7.22 -17.40
N PRO A 130 -14.10 -7.66 -18.54
CA PRO A 130 -13.79 -8.94 -19.14
C PRO A 130 -12.33 -9.09 -19.56
N ASP A 131 -11.53 -8.02 -19.71
CA ASP A 131 -10.13 -8.12 -20.11
C ASP A 131 -9.19 -8.32 -18.90
N VAL A 132 -9.62 -7.91 -17.71
CA VAL A 132 -8.81 -7.97 -16.47
C VAL A 132 -9.27 -9.08 -15.52
N ALA A 133 -10.56 -9.42 -15.52
CA ALA A 133 -11.11 -10.45 -14.63
C ALA A 133 -10.41 -11.81 -14.79
N ALA A 134 -10.35 -12.59 -13.71
CA ALA A 134 -9.82 -13.95 -13.76
C ALA A 134 -10.71 -14.84 -14.66
N GLU A 135 -10.10 -15.81 -15.36
CA GLU A 135 -10.84 -16.69 -16.28
C GLU A 135 -12.04 -17.42 -15.64
N PRO A 136 -11.94 -17.96 -14.40
CA PRO A 136 -13.10 -18.58 -13.74
C PRO A 136 -14.26 -17.62 -13.45
N SER A 137 -14.00 -16.31 -13.44
CA SER A 137 -15.01 -15.28 -13.19
C SER A 137 -15.78 -14.88 -14.45
N LEU A 138 -15.35 -15.31 -15.65
CA LEU A 138 -16.04 -14.98 -16.90
C LEU A 138 -17.46 -15.53 -16.92
N ASP A 139 -17.67 -16.74 -16.41
CA ASP A 139 -19.01 -17.37 -16.37
C ASP A 139 -19.95 -16.61 -15.42
N TRP A 140 -19.42 -16.08 -14.30
CA TRP A 140 -20.15 -15.21 -13.40
C TRP A 140 -20.55 -13.88 -14.05
N LEU A 141 -19.64 -13.26 -14.83
CA LEU A 141 -19.95 -12.07 -15.63
C LEU A 141 -20.98 -12.35 -16.73
N GLY A 142 -20.87 -13.49 -17.40
CA GLY A 142 -21.86 -13.94 -18.39
C GLY A 142 -23.25 -14.07 -17.77
N GLY A 143 -23.33 -14.61 -16.55
CA GLY A 143 -24.57 -14.72 -15.78
C GLY A 143 -25.29 -13.38 -15.55
N TRP A 144 -24.58 -12.27 -15.40
CA TRP A 144 -25.19 -10.95 -15.23
C TRP A 144 -25.96 -10.46 -16.44
N ILE A 145 -25.57 -10.91 -17.64
CA ILE A 145 -26.16 -10.51 -18.92
C ILE A 145 -26.91 -11.66 -19.60
N GLY A 146 -27.16 -12.75 -18.89
CA GLY A 146 -27.88 -13.92 -19.41
C GLY A 146 -27.10 -14.72 -20.47
N VAL A 147 -25.77 -14.59 -20.52
CA VAL A 147 -24.89 -15.36 -21.41
C VAL A 147 -24.35 -16.58 -20.66
N ALA A 148 -24.61 -17.77 -21.20
CA ALA A 148 -23.96 -19.00 -20.78
C ALA A 148 -22.95 -19.43 -21.83
N PHE A 149 -21.70 -19.65 -21.44
CA PHE A 149 -20.66 -20.11 -22.35
C PHE A 149 -20.68 -21.63 -22.48
N ASP A 150 -20.36 -22.11 -23.68
CA ASP A 150 -19.95 -23.49 -23.86
C ASP A 150 -18.60 -23.73 -23.16
N ALA A 151 -18.45 -24.84 -22.43
CA ALA A 151 -17.23 -25.16 -21.71
C ALA A 151 -16.01 -25.35 -22.62
N ALA A 152 -16.22 -25.70 -23.89
CA ALA A 152 -15.15 -25.82 -24.88
C ALA A 152 -14.66 -24.45 -25.40
N LEU A 153 -15.36 -23.35 -25.09
CA LEU A 153 -15.04 -22.03 -25.62
C LEU A 153 -13.80 -21.43 -24.91
N PRO A 154 -12.69 -21.16 -25.63
CA PRO A 154 -11.49 -20.61 -25.02
C PRO A 154 -11.73 -19.24 -24.36
N ALA A 155 -11.02 -18.96 -23.26
CA ALA A 155 -11.15 -17.70 -22.52
C ALA A 155 -11.11 -16.44 -23.41
N PRO A 156 -10.19 -16.31 -24.39
CA PRO A 156 -10.13 -15.12 -25.24
C PRO A 156 -11.44 -14.87 -26.02
N ARG A 157 -12.14 -15.94 -26.43
CA ARG A 157 -13.42 -15.85 -27.14
C ARG A 157 -14.56 -15.48 -26.19
N ARG A 158 -14.56 -16.04 -24.97
CA ARG A 158 -15.50 -15.64 -23.91
C ARG A 158 -15.38 -14.14 -23.60
N ARG A 159 -14.15 -13.63 -23.47
CA ARG A 159 -13.88 -12.19 -23.25
C ARG A 159 -14.35 -11.31 -24.40
N ASP A 160 -14.05 -11.67 -25.64
CA ASP A 160 -14.51 -10.92 -26.82
C ASP A 160 -16.05 -10.88 -26.91
N TRP A 161 -16.72 -11.97 -26.55
CA TRP A 161 -18.18 -12.00 -26.46
C TRP A 161 -18.68 -11.02 -25.39
N LEU A 162 -18.18 -11.09 -24.16
CA LEU A 162 -18.57 -10.17 -23.08
C LEU A 162 -18.37 -8.70 -23.49
N ARG A 163 -17.23 -8.37 -24.13
CA ARG A 163 -16.95 -7.01 -24.64
C ARG A 163 -17.98 -6.52 -25.65
N ARG A 164 -18.47 -7.42 -26.52
CA ARG A 164 -19.43 -7.09 -27.58
C ARG A 164 -20.87 -7.32 -27.19
N ALA A 165 -21.14 -7.83 -25.99
CA ALA A 165 -22.48 -8.28 -25.60
C ALA A 165 -23.53 -7.17 -25.72
N ALA A 166 -23.20 -5.96 -25.26
CA ALA A 166 -24.08 -4.81 -25.38
C ALA A 166 -24.40 -4.45 -26.84
N ASP A 167 -23.39 -4.46 -27.72
CA ASP A 167 -23.59 -4.20 -29.15
C ASP A 167 -24.40 -5.30 -29.83
N LEU A 168 -24.13 -6.57 -29.51
CA LEU A 168 -24.87 -7.71 -30.05
C LEU A 168 -26.35 -7.67 -29.64
N ALA A 169 -26.64 -7.28 -28.39
CA ALA A 169 -28.00 -7.14 -27.90
C ALA A 169 -28.83 -6.09 -28.66
N ARG A 170 -28.19 -5.08 -29.28
CA ARG A 170 -28.89 -4.06 -30.08
C ARG A 170 -29.44 -4.59 -31.40
N PHE A 171 -28.84 -5.66 -31.93
CA PHE A 171 -29.24 -6.28 -33.19
C PHE A 171 -30.03 -7.58 -32.97
N HIS A 172 -30.55 -7.81 -31.75
CA HIS A 172 -31.32 -9.01 -31.47
C HIS A 172 -32.58 -9.05 -32.32
N GLY A 173 -32.69 -10.06 -33.21
CA GLY A 173 -33.82 -10.20 -34.13
C GLY A 173 -33.72 -9.39 -35.43
N THR A 174 -32.63 -8.66 -35.67
CA THR A 174 -32.42 -7.88 -36.90
C THR A 174 -31.02 -8.11 -37.47
N ARG A 175 -30.90 -8.31 -38.79
CA ARG A 175 -29.57 -8.42 -39.43
C ARG A 175 -28.89 -7.05 -39.49
N ARG A 176 -27.57 -7.07 -39.31
CA ARG A 176 -26.67 -5.93 -39.50
C ARG A 176 -26.16 -5.89 -40.94
#